data_AF-A0A7W9GY26-F1
#
_entry.id   AF-A0A7W9GY26-F1
#
_cell.length_a   1.000
_cell.length_b   1.000
_cell.length_c   1.000
_cell.angle_alpha   90.00
_cell.angle_beta   90.00
_cell.angle_gamma   90.00
#
_symmetry.space_group_name_H-M   'P 1'
#
loop_
_entity.id
_entity.type
_entity.pdbx_description
1 polymer ?
#
loop_
_entity_poly.entity_id
_entity_poly.type
_entity_poly.pdbx_seq_one_letter_code
_entity_poly.pdbx_strand_id
1 'polypeptide(L)'
;MRKTTITLIAAALLAVSACSDSGAGDSATTTAAPEAAPSEEPEAPPAETAEAAVKPTPTPTPTPERSNRGLIIKEIGEVAGFLSDDGTEMATEFTVDAIEVSAECTEDYADVPQNGHFIVITITATVLPGFADPSAGISSMPFGPGEFGLVDANGITVNDPAPINTYGCLAESELIPDEVGEGETATGKVVLDSPTEHGVLTYQPWFTGGSEGWEWEF
;
A
#
# COMPACT_ATOMS: atom_id res chain seq x y z
N MET A 1 19.39 25.98 -34.04
CA MET A 1 19.13 27.39 -33.66
C MET A 1 17.82 27.86 -34.27
N ARG A 2 16.72 27.88 -33.51
CA ARG A 2 15.48 28.61 -33.84
C ARG A 2 14.63 28.84 -32.59
N LYS A 3 14.81 30.06 -32.07
CA LYS A 3 13.95 30.96 -31.28
C LYS A 3 12.88 30.37 -30.34
N THR A 4 13.22 30.52 -29.05
CA THR A 4 12.40 30.56 -27.84
C THR A 4 11.30 31.62 -27.91
N THR A 5 10.09 31.30 -27.45
CA THR A 5 9.09 32.29 -27.05
C THR A 5 8.53 31.88 -25.69
N ILE A 6 8.92 32.64 -24.67
CA ILE A 6 8.45 32.55 -23.27
C ILE A 6 7.28 33.53 -23.15
N THR A 7 6.12 33.05 -22.70
CA THR A 7 4.99 33.92 -22.35
C THR A 7 4.80 33.90 -20.83
N LEU A 8 5.20 34.99 -20.18
CA LEU A 8 4.81 35.34 -18.82
C LEU A 8 3.34 35.79 -18.80
N ILE A 9 2.55 35.30 -17.84
CA ILE A 9 1.33 35.98 -17.39
C ILE A 9 1.40 36.13 -15.87
N ALA A 10 1.31 37.38 -15.42
CA ALA A 10 1.37 37.79 -14.03
C ALA A 10 -0.04 38.12 -13.49
N ALA A 11 -0.25 37.74 -12.23
CA ALA A 11 -0.98 38.40 -11.15
C ALA A 11 -2.42 38.92 -11.35
N ALA A 12 -3.32 38.43 -10.49
CA ALA A 12 -4.40 39.23 -9.92
C ALA A 12 -4.68 38.81 -8.46
N LEU A 13 -4.36 39.71 -7.53
CA LEU A 13 -4.78 39.72 -6.12
C LEU A 13 -6.27 40.11 -6.03
N LEU A 14 -7.02 39.47 -5.13
CA LEU A 14 -8.26 40.02 -4.56
C LEU A 14 -8.41 39.55 -3.10
N ALA A 15 -8.31 40.52 -2.19
CA ALA A 15 -8.63 40.40 -0.77
C ALA A 15 -10.07 40.89 -0.55
N VAL A 16 -10.87 40.18 0.25
CA VAL A 16 -12.05 40.75 0.93
C VAL A 16 -12.19 40.15 2.33
N SER A 17 -12.43 41.06 3.26
CA SER A 17 -12.57 41.02 4.71
C SER A 17 -14.01 40.77 5.21
N ALA A 18 -14.16 40.29 6.47
CA ALA A 18 -14.89 40.94 7.59
C ALA A 18 -15.83 40.06 8.47
N CYS A 19 -15.63 40.19 9.79
CA CYS A 19 -16.53 40.20 10.98
C CYS A 19 -17.46 39.01 11.28
N SER A 20 -17.33 38.33 12.43
CA SER A 20 -17.66 38.71 13.85
C SER A 20 -19.16 38.77 14.16
N ASP A 21 -19.63 37.90 15.05
CA ASP A 21 -20.71 38.24 16.00
C ASP A 21 -20.61 37.41 17.29
N SER A 22 -20.91 38.10 18.40
CA SER A 22 -20.73 37.69 19.80
C SER A 22 -22.06 37.28 20.42
N GLY A 23 -22.09 36.24 21.26
CA GLY A 23 -23.26 35.88 22.06
C GLY A 23 -22.88 35.54 23.49
N ALA A 24 -23.24 36.43 24.42
CA ALA A 24 -22.95 36.41 25.84
C ALA A 24 -23.89 35.50 26.65
N GLY A 25 -23.42 35.05 27.82
CA GLY A 25 -24.23 34.37 28.84
C GLY A 25 -23.55 34.45 30.20
N ASP A 26 -23.70 35.58 30.87
CA ASP A 26 -23.30 35.86 32.26
C ASP A 26 -24.41 35.42 33.23
N SER A 27 -24.05 34.78 34.34
CA SER A 27 -24.55 35.10 35.69
C SER A 27 -24.10 34.07 36.73
N ALA A 28 -23.27 34.54 37.65
CA ALA A 28 -23.04 33.94 38.96
C ALA A 28 -24.21 34.29 39.91
N THR A 29 -24.55 33.41 40.86
CA THR A 29 -25.02 33.82 42.20
C THR A 29 -24.72 32.70 43.21
N THR A 30 -24.32 33.13 44.42
CA THR A 30 -23.78 32.33 45.52
C THR A 30 -24.82 32.09 46.64
N THR A 31 -24.51 31.16 47.56
CA THR A 31 -24.95 31.10 48.99
C THR A 31 -26.41 30.66 49.25
N ALA A 32 -26.80 29.85 50.25
CA ALA A 32 -26.20 29.38 51.50
C ALA A 32 -26.74 27.99 51.91
N ALA A 33 -26.03 27.35 52.85
CA ALA A 33 -26.41 26.15 53.60
C ALA A 33 -27.60 26.36 54.56
N PRO A 34 -28.22 25.26 55.02
CA PRO A 34 -28.26 25.07 56.48
C PRO A 34 -28.12 23.62 56.98
N GLU A 35 -27.47 23.53 58.14
CA GLU A 35 -27.84 22.73 59.34
C GLU A 35 -27.62 21.21 59.40
N ALA A 36 -27.22 20.77 60.59
CA ALA A 36 -26.59 19.49 60.89
C ALA A 36 -27.46 18.56 61.77
N ALA A 37 -27.06 17.28 61.75
CA ALA A 37 -27.31 16.15 62.68
C ALA A 37 -28.44 15.15 62.30
N PRO A 38 -28.39 13.87 62.73
CA PRO A 38 -27.32 13.12 63.41
C PRO A 38 -26.83 11.85 62.67
N SER A 39 -25.70 11.35 63.16
CA SER A 39 -25.00 10.10 62.85
C SER A 39 -25.88 8.84 62.92
N GLU A 40 -25.91 8.07 61.84
CA GLU A 40 -26.10 6.61 61.88
C GLU A 40 -24.90 5.99 61.15
N GLU A 41 -24.23 5.05 61.83
CA GLU A 41 -23.09 4.29 61.33
C GLU A 41 -23.63 3.07 60.57
N PRO A 42 -23.49 2.99 59.23
CA PRO A 42 -23.81 1.77 58.50
C PRO A 42 -22.58 0.86 58.55
N GLU A 43 -22.76 -0.31 59.14
CA GLU A 43 -21.83 -1.44 59.05
C GLU A 43 -21.38 -1.63 57.59
N ALA A 44 -20.07 -1.57 57.37
CA ALA A 44 -19.48 -1.79 56.07
C ALA A 44 -19.79 -3.23 55.59
N PRO A 45 -20.39 -3.41 54.40
CA PRO A 45 -20.50 -4.73 53.81
C PRO A 45 -19.08 -5.29 53.57
N PRO A 46 -18.87 -6.61 53.73
CA PRO A 46 -17.58 -7.21 53.49
C PRO A 46 -17.12 -6.88 52.05
N ALA A 47 -15.88 -6.43 51.94
CA ALA A 47 -15.25 -6.10 50.66
C ALA A 47 -15.28 -7.33 49.75
N GLU A 48 -16.22 -7.33 48.81
CA GLU A 48 -16.22 -8.22 47.67
C GLU A 48 -14.95 -7.90 46.90
N THR A 49 -14.02 -8.85 46.91
CA THR A 49 -12.76 -8.75 46.16
C THR A 49 -13.15 -8.63 44.69
N ALA A 50 -13.08 -7.43 44.14
CA ALA A 50 -13.19 -7.20 42.71
C ALA A 50 -12.10 -8.04 42.04
N GLU A 51 -12.52 -9.15 41.45
CA GLU A 51 -11.69 -9.96 40.58
C GLU A 51 -11.22 -9.04 39.46
N ALA A 52 -9.93 -8.69 39.51
CA ALA A 52 -9.33 -7.81 38.54
C ALA A 52 -9.61 -8.38 37.14
N ALA A 53 -10.41 -7.67 36.34
CA ALA A 53 -10.66 -8.02 34.97
C ALA A 53 -9.31 -8.19 34.27
N VAL A 54 -8.98 -9.44 33.95
CA VAL A 54 -7.77 -9.78 33.21
C VAL A 54 -7.89 -9.09 31.87
N LYS A 55 -7.07 -8.06 31.63
CA LYS A 55 -6.93 -7.48 30.29
C LYS A 55 -6.59 -8.62 29.33
N PRO A 56 -7.28 -8.76 28.19
CA PRO A 56 -6.89 -9.76 27.20
C PRO A 56 -5.44 -9.50 26.81
N THR A 57 -4.60 -10.50 27.01
CA THR A 57 -3.23 -10.51 26.47
C THR A 57 -3.35 -10.41 24.95
N PRO A 58 -2.65 -9.48 24.29
CA PRO A 58 -2.68 -9.41 22.83
C PRO A 58 -2.15 -10.72 22.26
N THR A 59 -2.93 -11.34 21.37
CA THR A 59 -2.47 -12.47 20.57
C THR A 59 -1.34 -11.98 19.67
N PRO A 60 -0.18 -12.65 19.61
CA PRO A 60 0.87 -12.27 18.69
C PRO A 60 0.35 -12.37 17.25
N THR A 61 0.56 -11.32 16.45
CA THR A 61 0.34 -11.38 15.00
C THR A 61 1.22 -12.49 14.43
N PRO A 62 0.68 -13.44 13.65
CA PRO A 62 1.48 -14.50 13.06
C PRO A 62 2.58 -13.88 12.18
N THR A 63 3.81 -14.37 12.34
CA THR A 63 4.90 -14.04 11.43
C THR A 63 4.56 -14.57 10.04
N PRO A 64 4.68 -13.78 8.96
CA PRO A 64 4.38 -14.25 7.63
C PRO A 64 5.29 -15.42 7.25
N GLU A 65 4.73 -16.41 6.56
CA GLU A 65 5.50 -17.51 6.00
C GLU A 65 6.44 -16.98 4.91
N ARG A 66 7.66 -17.52 4.86
CA ARG A 66 8.68 -17.14 3.88
C ARG A 66 9.19 -18.37 3.13
N SER A 67 9.47 -18.17 1.85
CA SER A 67 10.06 -19.19 0.99
C SER A 67 11.55 -19.39 1.26
N ASN A 68 12.14 -20.39 0.61
CA ASN A 68 13.60 -20.60 0.64
C ASN A 68 14.39 -19.43 0.02
N ARG A 69 13.74 -18.56 -0.77
CA ARG A 69 14.32 -17.32 -1.30
C ARG A 69 14.26 -16.16 -0.31
N GLY A 70 13.58 -16.36 0.82
CA GLY A 70 13.36 -15.32 1.83
C GLY A 70 12.21 -14.37 1.51
N LEU A 71 11.43 -14.62 0.45
CA LEU A 71 10.27 -13.80 0.09
C LEU A 71 9.03 -14.23 0.86
N ILE A 72 8.13 -13.29 1.13
CA ILE A 72 6.87 -13.57 1.81
C ILE A 72 5.95 -14.29 0.83
N ILE A 73 5.47 -15.48 1.22
CA ILE A 73 4.53 -16.26 0.40
C ILE A 73 3.14 -15.64 0.55
N LYS A 74 2.46 -15.45 -0.59
CA LYS A 74 1.13 -14.82 -0.66
C LYS A 74 0.18 -15.66 -1.51
N GLU A 75 -1.10 -15.56 -1.17
CA GLU A 75 -2.18 -16.02 -2.06
C GLU A 75 -2.64 -14.90 -3.00
N ILE A 76 -3.19 -15.26 -4.17
CA ILE A 76 -3.83 -14.29 -5.07
C ILE A 76 -4.99 -13.62 -4.33
N GLY A 77 -5.05 -12.28 -4.39
CA GLY A 77 -6.00 -11.43 -3.69
C GLY A 77 -5.61 -11.08 -2.24
N GLU A 78 -4.51 -11.64 -1.71
CA GLU A 78 -4.04 -11.31 -0.37
C GLU A 78 -3.25 -9.99 -0.36
N VAL A 79 -3.56 -9.10 0.60
CA VAL A 79 -2.90 -7.80 0.74
C VAL A 79 -1.42 -7.96 1.11
N ALA A 80 -0.55 -7.38 0.31
CA ALA A 80 0.87 -7.15 0.57
C ALA A 80 1.14 -5.65 0.73
N GLY A 81 2.33 -5.29 1.20
CA GLY A 81 2.68 -3.89 1.41
C GLY A 81 3.75 -3.67 2.48
N PHE A 82 4.25 -2.45 2.53
CA PHE A 82 5.21 -2.01 3.54
C PHE A 82 4.47 -1.33 4.68
N LEU A 83 4.98 -1.51 5.89
CA LEU A 83 4.58 -0.69 7.03
C LEU A 83 5.29 0.66 6.97
N SER A 84 4.72 1.65 7.66
CA SER A 84 5.39 2.90 8.03
C SER A 84 6.67 2.64 8.80
N ASP A 85 7.56 3.64 8.86
CA ASP A 85 8.83 3.56 9.60
C ASP A 85 8.67 3.15 11.09
N ASP A 86 7.54 3.50 11.71
CA ASP A 86 7.23 3.13 13.08
C ASP A 86 6.62 1.72 13.23
N GLY A 87 6.33 1.05 12.11
CA GLY A 87 5.80 -0.30 12.03
C GLY A 87 4.34 -0.42 12.48
N THR A 88 3.59 0.68 12.58
CA THR A 88 2.24 0.67 13.17
C THR A 88 1.11 0.74 12.14
N GLU A 89 1.35 1.34 10.99
CA GLU A 89 0.37 1.53 9.91
C GLU A 89 0.95 1.04 8.58
N MET A 90 0.10 0.79 7.58
CA MET A 90 0.59 0.50 6.23
C MET A 90 1.06 1.81 5.59
N ALA A 91 2.23 1.79 4.95
CA ALA A 91 2.70 2.85 4.05
C ALA A 91 2.33 2.53 2.60
N THR A 92 2.19 1.24 2.26
CA THR A 92 1.63 0.81 0.97
C THR A 92 0.71 -0.38 1.16
N GLU A 93 -0.29 -0.51 0.30
CA GLU A 93 -1.13 -1.70 0.21
C GLU A 93 -1.26 -2.07 -1.25
N PHE A 94 -1.01 -3.33 -1.59
CA PHE A 94 -1.25 -3.83 -2.93
C PHE A 94 -1.65 -5.29 -2.94
N THR A 95 -2.36 -5.69 -3.99
CA THR A 95 -2.80 -7.06 -4.23
C THR A 95 -2.40 -7.49 -5.63
N VAL A 96 -2.03 -8.76 -5.78
CA VAL A 96 -2.08 -9.45 -7.06
C VAL A 96 -3.49 -10.02 -7.17
N ASP A 97 -4.34 -9.40 -7.99
CA ASP A 97 -5.76 -9.74 -8.10
C ASP A 97 -6.00 -10.96 -8.99
N ALA A 98 -5.15 -11.13 -10.02
CA ALA A 98 -5.20 -12.25 -10.95
C ALA A 98 -3.84 -12.47 -11.62
N ILE A 99 -3.56 -13.72 -11.99
CA ILE A 99 -2.46 -14.09 -12.88
C ILE A 99 -3.05 -14.93 -14.03
N GLU A 100 -2.99 -14.39 -15.23
CA GLU A 100 -3.44 -15.04 -16.46
C GLU A 100 -2.23 -15.62 -17.20
N VAL A 101 -2.21 -16.94 -17.33
CA VAL A 101 -1.12 -17.68 -17.98
C VAL A 101 -1.44 -17.90 -19.45
N SER A 102 -0.43 -17.73 -20.32
CA SER A 102 -0.57 -17.85 -21.77
C SER A 102 -1.63 -16.89 -22.32
N ALA A 103 -1.71 -15.68 -21.75
CA ALA A 103 -2.67 -14.67 -22.17
C ALA A 103 -2.40 -14.24 -23.61
N GLU A 104 -3.47 -13.98 -24.36
CA GLU A 104 -3.38 -13.40 -25.70
C GLU A 104 -3.16 -11.89 -25.59
N CYS A 105 -2.23 -11.37 -26.38
CA CYS A 105 -2.04 -9.94 -26.53
C CYS A 105 -3.20 -9.29 -27.29
N THR A 106 -3.53 -8.05 -26.94
CA THR A 106 -4.67 -7.31 -27.48
C THR A 106 -4.30 -6.28 -28.54
N GLU A 107 -3.03 -5.87 -28.59
CA GLU A 107 -2.55 -4.89 -29.57
C GLU A 107 -2.28 -5.52 -30.94
N ASP A 108 -2.65 -4.81 -32.02
CA ASP A 108 -2.53 -5.29 -33.40
C ASP A 108 -1.08 -5.51 -33.87
N TYR A 109 -0.13 -4.85 -33.19
CA TYR A 109 1.30 -4.94 -33.46
C TYR A 109 2.04 -5.80 -32.43
N ALA A 110 1.32 -6.51 -31.56
CA ALA A 110 1.92 -7.40 -30.59
C ALA A 110 2.71 -8.52 -31.29
N ASP A 111 3.92 -8.78 -30.80
CA ASP A 111 4.71 -9.94 -31.19
C ASP A 111 4.39 -11.14 -30.29
N VAL A 112 4.78 -12.35 -30.74
CA VAL A 112 4.68 -13.57 -29.93
C VAL A 112 5.62 -13.52 -28.72
N PRO A 113 5.35 -14.28 -27.63
CA PRO A 113 6.28 -14.37 -26.51
C PRO A 113 7.62 -14.96 -26.96
N GLN A 114 8.71 -14.43 -26.41
CA GLN A 114 10.09 -14.89 -26.63
C GLN A 114 10.42 -16.16 -25.82
N ASN A 115 9.92 -16.27 -24.58
CA ASN A 115 10.16 -17.44 -23.73
C ASN A 115 9.07 -18.51 -23.88
N GLY A 116 7.85 -18.10 -24.25
CA GLY A 116 6.81 -19.01 -24.76
C GLY A 116 5.40 -18.72 -24.26
N HIS A 117 5.29 -18.07 -23.09
CA HIS A 117 4.01 -17.82 -22.43
C HIS A 117 3.98 -16.40 -21.85
N PHE A 118 3.10 -15.55 -22.36
CA PHE A 118 2.82 -14.30 -21.67
C PHE A 118 2.08 -14.58 -20.36
N ILE A 119 2.58 -13.98 -19.28
CA ILE A 119 1.99 -14.00 -17.95
C ILE A 119 1.49 -12.59 -17.66
N VAL A 120 0.17 -12.41 -17.56
CA VAL A 120 -0.46 -11.12 -17.32
C VAL A 120 -0.93 -11.06 -15.87
N ILE A 121 -0.38 -10.11 -15.12
CA ILE A 121 -0.60 -9.95 -13.69
C ILE A 121 -1.47 -8.73 -13.50
N THR A 122 -2.66 -8.88 -12.92
CA THR A 122 -3.50 -7.74 -12.54
C THR A 122 -3.17 -7.33 -11.12
N ILE A 123 -2.89 -6.05 -10.91
CA ILE A 123 -2.47 -5.48 -9.63
C ILE A 123 -3.37 -4.30 -9.29
N THR A 124 -3.75 -4.22 -8.01
CA THR A 124 -4.29 -3.00 -7.41
C THR A 124 -3.33 -2.54 -6.33
N ALA A 125 -2.96 -1.26 -6.36
CA ALA A 125 -2.00 -0.67 -5.43
C ALA A 125 -2.50 0.68 -4.91
N THR A 126 -2.28 0.93 -3.63
CA THR A 126 -2.50 2.21 -2.96
C THR A 126 -1.23 2.56 -2.19
N VAL A 127 -0.71 3.76 -2.41
CA VAL A 127 0.44 4.29 -1.67
C VAL A 127 -0.08 5.33 -0.70
N LEU A 128 0.13 5.09 0.59
CA LEU A 128 -0.44 5.88 1.67
C LEU A 128 0.51 7.01 2.08
N PRO A 129 -0.02 8.08 2.72
CA PRO A 129 0.80 9.18 3.19
C PRO A 129 1.97 8.71 4.08
N GLY A 130 3.15 9.30 3.86
CA GLY A 130 4.36 8.97 4.61
C GLY A 130 5.20 7.82 4.04
N PHE A 131 4.85 7.27 2.87
CA PHE A 131 5.70 6.28 2.18
C PHE A 131 6.98 6.89 1.59
N ALA A 132 6.92 8.10 1.04
CA ALA A 132 8.07 8.69 0.36
C ALA A 132 9.22 8.96 1.35
N ASP A 133 10.42 8.50 1.01
CA ASP A 133 11.67 8.82 1.71
C ASP A 133 12.66 9.47 0.74
N PRO A 134 12.68 10.81 0.66
CA PRO A 134 13.63 11.54 -0.17
C PRO A 134 15.10 11.31 0.21
N SER A 135 15.39 10.89 1.45
CA SER A 135 16.75 10.61 1.90
C SER A 135 17.29 9.28 1.37
N ALA A 136 16.40 8.30 1.16
CA ALA A 136 16.66 7.05 0.45
C ALA A 136 16.44 7.14 -1.07
N GLY A 137 15.95 8.29 -1.58
CA GLY A 137 15.64 8.48 -2.99
C GLY A 137 14.34 7.78 -3.43
N ILE A 138 13.43 7.53 -2.49
CA ILE A 138 12.14 6.88 -2.72
C ILE A 138 11.07 7.98 -2.79
N SER A 139 10.38 8.10 -3.93
CA SER A 139 9.28 9.05 -4.13
C SER A 139 7.94 8.38 -4.43
N SER A 140 7.97 7.10 -4.76
CA SER A 140 6.89 6.36 -5.42
C SER A 140 7.15 4.87 -5.28
N MET A 141 6.07 4.09 -5.29
CA MET A 141 6.15 2.64 -5.28
C MET A 141 6.28 2.14 -6.72
N PRO A 142 7.34 1.39 -7.08
CA PRO A 142 7.57 0.96 -8.45
C PRO A 142 6.79 -0.33 -8.76
N PHE A 143 6.03 -0.34 -9.85
CA PHE A 143 5.28 -1.49 -10.35
C PHE A 143 5.61 -1.83 -11.82
N GLY A 144 6.66 -1.21 -12.37
CA GLY A 144 7.12 -1.55 -13.71
C GLY A 144 7.58 -3.01 -13.82
N PRO A 145 7.59 -3.61 -15.03
CA PRO A 145 7.97 -5.02 -15.23
C PRO A 145 9.35 -5.40 -14.65
N GLY A 146 10.27 -4.45 -14.55
CA GLY A 146 11.62 -4.67 -14.00
C GLY A 146 11.66 -4.96 -12.50
N GLU A 147 10.58 -4.69 -11.76
CA GLU A 147 10.47 -5.01 -10.33
C GLU A 147 10.00 -6.46 -10.08
N PHE A 148 9.62 -7.15 -11.16
CA PHE A 148 9.10 -8.51 -11.11
C PHE A 148 10.10 -9.51 -11.69
N GLY A 149 10.08 -10.70 -11.11
CA GLY A 149 10.85 -11.84 -11.59
C GLY A 149 9.98 -13.09 -11.70
N LEU A 150 10.43 -14.04 -12.50
CA LEU A 150 9.82 -15.36 -12.61
C LEU A 150 10.81 -16.45 -12.19
N VAL A 151 10.30 -17.45 -11.50
CA VAL A 151 10.97 -18.72 -11.27
C VAL A 151 10.15 -19.81 -11.94
N ASP A 152 10.75 -20.60 -12.81
CA ASP A 152 10.07 -21.66 -13.56
C ASP A 152 9.62 -22.83 -12.66
N ALA A 153 8.88 -23.77 -13.23
CA ALA A 153 8.41 -24.97 -12.53
C ALA A 153 9.54 -25.87 -11.97
N ASN A 154 10.79 -25.68 -12.39
CA ASN A 154 11.95 -26.41 -11.88
C ASN A 154 12.70 -25.65 -10.77
N GLY A 155 12.21 -24.47 -10.38
CA GLY A 155 12.88 -23.62 -9.40
C GLY A 155 14.02 -22.78 -9.98
N ILE A 156 14.09 -22.62 -11.31
CA ILE A 156 15.13 -21.85 -12.00
C ILE A 156 14.61 -20.44 -12.30
N THR A 157 15.37 -19.42 -11.90
CA THR A 157 15.06 -18.02 -12.25
C THR A 157 15.12 -17.81 -13.76
N VAL A 158 14.08 -17.19 -14.32
CA VAL A 158 14.04 -16.75 -15.71
C VAL A 158 14.93 -15.52 -15.87
N ASN A 159 15.90 -15.56 -16.78
CA ASN A 159 16.89 -14.49 -16.92
C ASN A 159 16.32 -13.18 -17.49
N ASP A 160 15.33 -13.27 -18.37
CA ASP A 160 14.69 -12.13 -19.02
C ASP A 160 13.17 -12.34 -19.00
N PRO A 161 12.50 -12.05 -17.87
CA PRO A 161 11.06 -12.24 -17.73
C PRO A 161 10.25 -11.09 -18.35
N ALA A 162 10.88 -9.99 -18.78
CA ALA A 162 10.20 -8.84 -19.39
C ALA A 162 10.90 -8.42 -20.70
N PRO A 163 11.01 -9.32 -21.69
CA PRO A 163 11.61 -8.97 -22.98
C PRO A 163 10.78 -7.91 -23.69
N ILE A 164 11.36 -7.26 -24.71
CA ILE A 164 10.72 -6.13 -25.42
C ILE A 164 9.29 -6.43 -25.94
N ASN A 165 8.98 -7.70 -26.21
CA ASN A 165 7.67 -8.13 -26.72
C ASN A 165 6.55 -7.98 -25.68
N THR A 166 6.85 -7.94 -24.38
CA THR A 166 5.84 -7.74 -23.33
C THR A 166 5.26 -6.32 -23.36
N TYR A 167 6.08 -5.32 -23.68
CA TYR A 167 5.70 -3.90 -23.71
C TYR A 167 4.72 -3.54 -24.82
N GLY A 168 4.64 -4.36 -25.87
CA GLY A 168 3.67 -4.19 -26.97
C GLY A 168 2.47 -5.13 -26.89
N CYS A 169 2.32 -5.89 -25.81
CA CYS A 169 1.30 -6.93 -25.72
C CYS A 169 -0.10 -6.36 -25.45
N LEU A 170 -0.20 -5.38 -24.55
CA LEU A 170 -1.45 -4.76 -24.14
C LEU A 170 -1.41 -3.26 -24.42
N ALA A 171 -2.59 -2.63 -24.49
CA ALA A 171 -2.67 -1.19 -24.59
C ALA A 171 -2.07 -0.52 -23.35
N GLU A 172 -1.39 0.63 -23.52
CA GLU A 172 -0.78 1.38 -22.41
C GLU A 172 -1.80 1.72 -21.31
N SER A 173 -3.07 1.96 -21.67
CA SER A 173 -4.15 2.22 -20.71
C SER A 173 -4.58 1.02 -19.87
N GLU A 174 -4.17 -0.20 -20.23
CA GLU A 174 -4.39 -1.41 -19.44
C GLU A 174 -3.24 -1.68 -18.47
N LEU A 175 -2.07 -1.09 -18.71
CA LEU A 175 -0.88 -1.28 -17.88
C LEU A 175 -1.00 -0.47 -16.59
N ILE A 176 -0.46 -1.03 -15.50
CA ILE A 176 -0.27 -0.24 -14.28
C ILE A 176 0.83 0.81 -14.56
N PRO A 177 0.74 2.03 -14.00
CA PRO A 177 1.85 2.96 -14.03
C PRO A 177 3.12 2.33 -13.43
N ASP A 178 4.28 2.57 -14.05
CA ASP A 178 5.57 2.09 -13.54
C ASP A 178 5.85 2.58 -12.11
N GLU A 179 5.26 3.72 -11.74
CA GLU A 179 5.39 4.33 -10.42
C GLU A 179 4.01 4.81 -9.94
N VAL A 180 3.64 4.44 -8.71
CA VAL A 180 2.44 4.94 -8.03
C VAL A 180 2.89 5.89 -6.91
N GLY A 181 2.43 7.13 -6.96
CA GLY A 181 2.82 8.18 -6.04
C GLY A 181 2.04 8.15 -4.72
N GLU A 182 2.56 8.85 -3.73
CA GLU A 182 1.89 9.00 -2.44
C GLU A 182 0.49 9.62 -2.55
N GLY A 183 -0.49 8.99 -1.91
CA GLY A 183 -1.90 9.38 -1.98
C GLY A 183 -2.63 8.89 -3.24
N GLU A 184 -1.96 8.10 -4.09
CA GLU A 184 -2.53 7.55 -5.31
C GLU A 184 -2.96 6.10 -5.14
N THR A 185 -4.00 5.73 -5.89
CA THR A 185 -4.43 4.35 -6.11
C THR A 185 -4.39 4.09 -7.60
N ALA A 186 -3.81 2.96 -8.00
CA ALA A 186 -3.78 2.50 -9.37
C ALA A 186 -4.21 1.03 -9.46
N THR A 187 -4.91 0.69 -10.54
CA THR A 187 -5.18 -0.68 -10.93
C THR A 187 -4.75 -0.83 -12.38
N GLY A 188 -4.03 -1.91 -12.68
CA GLY A 188 -3.59 -2.17 -14.03
C GLY A 188 -2.85 -3.50 -14.12
N LYS A 189 -2.25 -3.75 -15.28
CA LYS A 189 -1.58 -5.00 -15.59
C LYS A 189 -0.07 -4.85 -15.74
N VAL A 190 0.65 -5.91 -15.40
CA VAL A 190 2.06 -6.13 -15.74
C VAL A 190 2.13 -7.36 -16.64
N VAL A 191 2.93 -7.30 -17.70
CA VAL A 191 3.12 -8.42 -18.64
C VAL A 191 4.54 -8.94 -18.52
N LEU A 192 4.67 -10.23 -18.25
CA LEU A 192 5.93 -10.98 -18.23
C LEU A 192 5.89 -12.11 -19.26
N ASP A 193 7.03 -12.76 -19.48
CA ASP A 193 7.21 -13.84 -20.44
C ASP A 193 7.95 -15.01 -19.80
N SER A 194 7.28 -16.15 -19.74
CA SER A 194 7.71 -17.36 -19.05
C SER A 194 8.00 -18.51 -20.03
N PRO A 195 9.02 -19.35 -19.76
CA PRO A 195 9.21 -20.61 -20.48
C PRO A 195 8.25 -21.72 -20.02
N THR A 196 7.50 -21.50 -18.93
CA THR A 196 6.58 -22.49 -18.35
C THR A 196 5.22 -21.87 -18.01
N GLU A 197 4.17 -22.69 -18.06
CA GLU A 197 2.81 -22.29 -17.64
C GLU A 197 2.62 -22.26 -16.12
N HIS A 198 3.58 -22.83 -15.38
CA HIS A 198 3.56 -22.84 -13.92
C HIS A 198 4.89 -22.36 -13.35
N GLY A 199 4.85 -21.74 -12.19
CA GLY A 199 6.04 -21.22 -11.54
C GLY A 199 5.73 -20.34 -10.33
N VAL A 200 6.66 -19.43 -10.06
CA VAL A 200 6.53 -18.46 -8.97
C VAL A 200 6.80 -17.06 -9.53
N LEU A 201 5.83 -16.17 -9.35
CA LEU A 201 5.97 -14.74 -9.54
C LEU A 201 6.67 -14.17 -8.32
N THR A 202 7.66 -13.30 -8.53
CA THR A 202 8.34 -12.57 -7.45
C THR A 202 8.20 -11.08 -7.69
N TYR A 203 8.03 -10.32 -6.61
CA TYR A 203 8.03 -8.86 -6.64
C TYR A 203 8.98 -8.32 -5.57
N GLN A 204 9.99 -7.59 -6.03
CA GLN A 204 11.08 -7.07 -5.20
C GLN A 204 11.44 -5.66 -5.65
N PRO A 205 10.77 -4.62 -5.12
CA PRO A 205 11.07 -3.24 -5.45
C PRO A 205 12.56 -2.92 -5.29
N TRP A 206 13.16 -2.21 -6.23
CA TRP A 206 14.61 -1.94 -6.27
C TRP A 206 15.17 -1.40 -4.94
N PHE A 207 14.38 -0.60 -4.21
CA PHE A 207 14.81 0.02 -2.96
C PHE A 207 14.95 -0.96 -1.80
N THR A 208 14.39 -2.17 -1.89
CA THR A 208 14.59 -3.21 -0.88
C THR A 208 15.95 -3.89 -1.02
N GLY A 209 16.68 -3.65 -2.13
CA GLY A 209 17.93 -4.35 -2.41
C GLY A 209 17.80 -5.88 -2.43
N GLY A 210 16.56 -6.38 -2.63
CA GLY A 210 16.21 -7.79 -2.61
C GLY A 210 16.09 -8.44 -1.23
N SER A 211 16.21 -7.69 -0.12
CA SER A 211 16.03 -8.26 1.23
C SER A 211 14.57 -8.46 1.63
N GLU A 212 13.66 -7.76 0.95
CA GLU A 212 12.23 -7.84 1.16
C GLU A 212 11.50 -7.95 -0.18
N GLY A 213 10.38 -8.65 -0.15
CA GLY A 213 9.57 -8.92 -1.32
C GLY A 213 8.57 -10.02 -1.07
N TRP A 214 7.82 -10.32 -2.11
CA TRP A 214 6.69 -11.24 -2.07
C TRP A 214 6.75 -12.20 -3.23
N GLU A 215 6.10 -13.35 -3.05
CA GLU A 215 5.96 -14.34 -4.10
C GLU A 215 4.60 -15.02 -4.11
N TRP A 216 4.16 -15.38 -5.32
CA TRP A 216 2.89 -16.05 -5.60
C TRP A 216 3.14 -17.23 -6.54
N GLU A 217 2.49 -18.36 -6.30
CA GLU A 217 2.43 -19.43 -7.30
C GLU A 217 1.48 -19.06 -8.43
N PHE A 218 1.82 -19.48 -9.65
CA PHE A 218 0.94 -19.43 -10.83
C PHE A 218 1.04 -20.74 -11.63
#